data_AF-A0A1V4QD98-F1
#
_entry.id   AF-A0A1V4QD98-F1
#
_cell.length_a   1.000
_cell.length_b   1.000
_cell.length_c   1.000
_cell.angle_alpha   90.00
_cell.angle_beta   90.00
_cell.angle_gamma   90.00
#
_symmetry.space_group_name_H-M   'P 1'
#
loop_
_entity.id
_entity.type
_entity.pdbx_description
1 polymer ?
#
loop_
_entity_poly.entity_id
_entity_poly.type
_entity_poly.pdbx_seq_one_letter_code
_entity_poly.pdbx_strand_id
1 'polypeptide(L)'
;MTKPDPAQRPRVVVWAYRCWLLAGALLVILGVVYAVLAVIVPGPTLLPVGIGVLIAAIGAAEAFIGTKAYTGDERWRSSLAALTLVAVIMLLILSFLESLLAFALLAAVIGLFGSLLAYRPEGDAWFTGKNPADIKKGQAQKAQTSTSAGKKRGRSGR
;
A
#
# COMPACT_ATOMS: atom_id res chain seq x y z
N MET A 1 18.97 16.02 -1.17
CA MET A 1 17.81 15.50 -0.42
C MET A 1 18.34 14.91 0.87
N THR A 2 18.07 15.55 2.00
CA THR A 2 18.48 15.08 3.33
C THR A 2 17.73 13.78 3.65
N LYS A 3 18.45 12.68 3.88
CA LYS A 3 17.86 11.42 4.35
C LYS A 3 17.00 11.73 5.60
N PRO A 4 15.75 11.23 5.68
CA PRO A 4 14.96 11.37 6.90
C PRO A 4 15.76 10.79 8.07
N ASP A 5 15.97 11.60 9.11
CA ASP A 5 16.71 11.18 10.30
C ASP A 5 15.96 9.99 10.95
N PRO A 6 16.61 8.82 11.09
CA PRO A 6 16.02 7.64 11.72
C PRO A 6 15.60 7.87 13.18
N ALA A 7 16.09 8.92 13.85
CA ALA A 7 15.82 9.21 15.27
C ALA A 7 14.45 9.88 15.54
N GLN A 8 13.85 10.59 14.57
CA GLN A 8 12.52 11.23 14.71
C GLN A 8 11.38 10.36 14.15
N ARG A 9 11.47 9.03 14.31
CA ARG A 9 10.55 8.10 13.66
C ARG A 9 9.21 8.00 14.43
N PRO A 10 8.07 8.43 13.85
CA PRO A 10 6.78 8.34 14.53
C PRO A 10 6.35 6.88 14.69
N ARG A 11 5.71 6.54 15.83
CA ARG A 11 5.22 5.18 16.15
C ARG A 11 4.28 4.61 15.09
N VAL A 12 3.60 5.48 14.34
CA VAL A 12 2.69 5.12 13.22
C VAL A 12 3.46 4.43 12.09
N VAL A 13 4.68 4.89 11.78
CA VAL A 13 5.51 4.32 10.70
C VAL A 13 6.02 2.92 11.09
N VAL A 14 6.39 2.73 12.36
CA VAL A 14 6.76 1.41 12.91
C VAL A 14 5.59 0.43 12.84
N TRP A 15 4.37 0.88 13.18
CA TRP A 15 3.18 0.04 13.09
C TRP A 15 2.80 -0.29 11.65
N ALA A 16 2.92 0.65 10.71
CA ALA A 16 2.72 0.40 9.28
C ALA A 16 3.68 -0.69 8.77
N TYR A 17 4.96 -0.62 9.15
CA TYR A 17 5.95 -1.64 8.80
C TYR A 17 5.60 -3.02 9.37
N ARG A 18 5.19 -3.09 10.64
CA ARG A 18 4.74 -4.35 11.24
C ARG A 18 3.52 -4.92 10.54
N CYS A 19 2.59 -4.05 10.13
CA CYS A 19 1.40 -4.43 9.38
C CYS A 19 1.76 -5.04 8.02
N TRP A 20 2.70 -4.42 7.29
CA TRP A 20 3.21 -4.95 6.01
C TRP A 20 3.96 -6.27 6.17
N LEU A 21 4.82 -6.39 7.20
CA LEU A 21 5.51 -7.65 7.47
C LEU A 21 4.52 -8.77 7.83
N LEU A 22 3.53 -8.48 8.68
CA LEU A 22 2.51 -9.45 9.06
C LEU A 22 1.67 -9.86 7.86
N ALA A 23 1.20 -8.92 7.04
CA ALA A 23 0.42 -9.21 5.84
C ALA A 23 1.21 -10.04 4.82
N GLY A 24 2.44 -9.61 4.50
CA GLY A 24 3.30 -10.32 3.56
C GLY A 24 3.66 -11.73 4.04
N ALA A 25 3.99 -11.89 5.34
CA ALA A 25 4.26 -13.21 5.91
C ALA A 25 3.02 -14.12 5.88
N LEU A 26 1.84 -13.57 6.18
CA LEU A 26 0.59 -14.33 6.16
C LEU A 26 0.22 -14.76 4.74
N LEU A 27 0.42 -13.88 3.75
CA LEU A 27 0.25 -14.21 2.32
C LEU A 27 1.21 -15.30 1.85
N VAL A 28 2.48 -15.25 2.27
CA VAL A 28 3.45 -16.32 1.97
C VAL A 28 3.00 -17.65 2.54
N ILE A 29 2.64 -17.68 3.83
CA ILE A 29 2.20 -18.90 4.50
C ILE A 29 0.95 -19.46 3.82
N LEU A 30 -0.07 -18.63 3.59
CA LEU A 30 -1.32 -19.05 2.96
C LEU A 30 -1.12 -19.49 1.51
N GLY A 31 -0.27 -18.80 0.74
CA GLY A 31 0.06 -19.18 -0.64
C GLY A 31 0.79 -20.53 -0.72
N VAL A 32 1.76 -20.76 0.18
CA VAL A 32 2.47 -22.04 0.27
C VAL A 32 1.52 -23.16 0.70
N VAL A 33 0.72 -22.95 1.75
CA VAL A 33 -0.27 -23.94 2.20
C VAL A 33 -1.24 -24.29 1.07
N TYR A 34 -1.74 -23.28 0.34
CA TYR A 34 -2.63 -23.51 -0.81
C TYR A 34 -1.95 -24.31 -1.93
N ALA A 35 -0.71 -23.97 -2.27
CA ALA A 35 0.06 -24.70 -3.28
C ALA A 35 0.32 -26.17 -2.86
N VAL A 36 0.63 -26.40 -1.58
CA VAL A 36 0.84 -27.75 -1.03
C VAL A 36 -0.46 -28.56 -1.07
N LEU A 37 -1.58 -27.97 -0.64
CA LEU A 37 -2.89 -28.62 -0.70
C LEU A 37 -3.28 -28.98 -2.14
N ALA A 38 -3.01 -28.09 -3.08
CA ALA A 38 -3.24 -28.32 -4.51
C ALA A 38 -2.43 -29.49 -5.10
N VAL A 39 -1.29 -29.85 -4.50
CA VAL A 39 -0.50 -31.02 -4.92
C VAL A 39 -1.03 -32.31 -4.28
N ILE A 40 -1.54 -32.23 -3.06
CA ILE A 40 -1.98 -33.41 -2.28
C ILE A 40 -3.40 -33.84 -2.69
N VAL A 41 -4.27 -32.89 -3.06
CA VAL A 41 -5.66 -33.19 -3.45
C VAL A 41 -5.72 -33.67 -4.91
N PRO A 42 -6.42 -34.79 -5.20
CA PRO A 42 -6.55 -35.29 -6.57
C PRO A 42 -7.29 -34.30 -7.47
N GLY A 43 -6.67 -33.88 -8.57
CA GLY A 43 -7.28 -32.98 -9.54
C GLY A 43 -6.26 -32.29 -10.46
N PRO A 44 -6.71 -31.34 -11.31
CA PRO A 44 -5.81 -30.52 -12.12
C PRO A 44 -4.95 -29.62 -11.23
N THR A 45 -3.66 -29.93 -11.10
CA THR A 45 -2.78 -29.27 -10.12
C THR A 45 -2.10 -28.00 -10.63
N LEU A 46 -1.88 -27.86 -11.94
CA LEU A 46 -1.11 -26.75 -12.53
C LEU A 46 -1.66 -25.37 -12.18
N LEU A 47 -2.97 -25.17 -12.30
CA LEU A 47 -3.61 -23.87 -12.09
C LEU A 47 -3.69 -23.48 -10.60
N PRO A 48 -4.15 -24.35 -9.68
CA PRO A 48 -4.16 -24.04 -8.25
C PRO A 48 -2.75 -23.88 -7.65
N VAL A 49 -1.77 -24.70 -8.06
CA VAL A 49 -0.37 -24.54 -7.62
C VAL A 49 0.20 -23.22 -8.12
N GLY A 50 -0.03 -22.87 -9.39
CA GLY A 50 0.40 -21.59 -9.96
C GLY A 50 -0.16 -20.39 -9.19
N ILE A 51 -1.44 -20.43 -8.81
CA ILE A 51 -2.08 -19.39 -7.99
C ILE A 51 -1.41 -19.32 -6.61
N GLY A 52 -1.21 -20.45 -5.93
CA GLY A 52 -0.58 -20.46 -4.60
C GLY A 52 0.85 -19.90 -4.59
N VAL A 53 1.65 -20.29 -5.59
CA VAL A 53 3.01 -19.75 -5.78
C VAL A 53 2.97 -18.25 -6.07
N LEU A 54 2.04 -17.79 -6.90
CA LEU A 54 1.90 -16.38 -7.23
C LEU A 54 1.49 -15.54 -6.01
N ILE A 55 0.55 -16.04 -5.18
CA ILE A 55 0.18 -15.40 -3.91
C ILE A 55 1.38 -15.31 -2.97
N ALA A 56 2.15 -16.40 -2.85
CA ALA A 56 3.34 -16.41 -2.01
C ALA A 56 4.41 -15.43 -2.51
N ALA A 57 4.61 -15.34 -3.83
CA ALA A 57 5.53 -14.39 -4.44
C ALA A 57 5.10 -12.93 -4.19
N ILE A 58 3.80 -12.63 -4.29
CA ILE A 58 3.24 -11.31 -3.97
C ILE A 58 3.48 -10.97 -2.50
N GLY A 59 3.18 -11.89 -1.57
CA GLY A 59 3.42 -11.68 -0.14
C GLY A 59 4.90 -11.42 0.19
N ALA A 60 5.81 -12.14 -0.46
CA ALA A 60 7.25 -11.92 -0.33
C ALA A 60 7.66 -10.55 -0.89
N ALA A 61 7.09 -10.15 -2.04
CA ALA A 61 7.32 -8.84 -2.63
C ALA A 61 6.83 -7.71 -1.71
N GLU A 62 5.66 -7.84 -1.08
CA GLU A 62 5.15 -6.88 -0.09
C GLU A 62 6.09 -6.72 1.10
N ALA A 63 6.57 -7.83 1.69
CA ALA A 63 7.49 -7.78 2.83
C ALA A 63 8.83 -7.12 2.47
N PHE A 64 9.35 -7.42 1.28
CA PHE A 64 10.62 -6.87 0.79
C PHE A 64 10.50 -5.38 0.46
N ILE A 65 9.47 -5.00 -0.31
CA ILE A 65 9.20 -3.61 -0.67
C ILE A 65 8.83 -2.81 0.59
N GLY A 66 8.11 -3.38 1.56
CA GLY A 66 7.82 -2.74 2.84
C GLY A 66 9.07 -2.37 3.63
N THR A 67 10.08 -3.25 3.60
CA THR A 67 11.39 -2.98 4.20
C THR A 67 12.16 -1.88 3.47
N LYS A 68 12.05 -1.81 2.13
CA LYS A 68 12.64 -0.73 1.32
C LYS A 68 11.86 0.59 1.43
N ALA A 69 10.54 0.57 1.51
CA ALA A 69 9.72 1.75 1.74
C ALA A 69 10.04 2.36 3.12
N TYR A 70 10.42 1.52 4.09
CA TYR A 70 10.88 1.95 5.42
C TYR A 70 12.22 2.69 5.42
N THR A 71 12.98 2.68 4.31
CA THR A 71 14.25 3.40 4.20
C THR A 71 14.13 4.85 3.73
N GLY A 72 12.91 5.35 3.50
CA GLY A 72 12.64 6.79 3.34
C GLY A 72 12.44 7.32 1.91
N ASP A 73 12.35 6.46 0.90
CA ASP A 73 12.12 6.88 -0.48
C ASP A 73 10.62 6.93 -0.82
N GLU A 74 10.13 8.11 -1.23
CA GLU A 74 8.71 8.33 -1.60
C GLU A 74 8.25 7.41 -2.75
N ARG A 75 9.15 7.07 -3.68
CA ARG A 75 8.83 6.25 -4.87
C ARG A 75 8.40 4.83 -4.50
N TRP A 76 8.94 4.26 -3.43
CA TRP A 76 8.64 2.90 -2.99
C TRP A 76 7.29 2.80 -2.29
N ARG A 77 6.75 3.90 -1.76
CA ARG A 77 5.41 3.96 -1.13
C ARG A 77 4.30 3.79 -2.16
N SER A 78 4.41 4.46 -3.30
CA SER A 78 3.40 4.35 -4.37
C SER A 78 3.38 2.98 -5.03
N SER A 79 4.54 2.34 -5.22
CA SER A 79 4.61 0.97 -5.76
C SER A 79 4.03 -0.05 -4.79
N LEU A 80 4.27 0.11 -3.49
CA LEU A 80 3.70 -0.77 -2.47
C LEU A 80 2.19 -0.63 -2.41
N ALA A 81 1.66 0.59 -2.40
CA ALA A 81 0.22 0.84 -2.42
C ALA A 81 -0.45 0.23 -3.66
N ALA A 82 0.15 0.42 -4.85
CA ALA A 82 -0.35 -0.18 -6.09
C ALA A 82 -0.32 -1.71 -6.03
N LEU A 83 0.76 -2.31 -5.53
CA LEU A 83 0.87 -3.77 -5.41
C LEU A 83 -0.15 -4.34 -4.43
N THR A 84 -0.32 -3.73 -3.25
CA THR A 84 -1.36 -4.15 -2.28
C THR A 84 -2.76 -4.03 -2.87
N LEU A 85 -3.05 -2.97 -3.64
CA LEU A 85 -4.35 -2.81 -4.31
C LEU A 85 -4.60 -3.91 -5.34
N VAL A 86 -3.61 -4.20 -6.19
CA VAL A 86 -3.69 -5.27 -7.19
C VAL A 86 -3.86 -6.62 -6.51
N ALA A 87 -3.10 -6.90 -5.45
CA ALA A 87 -3.22 -8.13 -4.67
C ALA A 87 -4.62 -8.29 -4.07
N VAL A 88 -5.18 -7.24 -3.47
CA VAL A 88 -6.55 -7.25 -2.94
C VAL A 88 -7.58 -7.51 -4.02
N ILE A 89 -7.51 -6.84 -5.17
CA ILE A 89 -8.47 -7.03 -6.28
C ILE A 89 -8.37 -8.45 -6.84
N MET A 90 -7.15 -8.94 -7.07
CA MET A 90 -6.92 -10.30 -7.57
C MET A 90 -7.47 -11.34 -6.59
N LEU A 91 -7.16 -11.21 -5.29
CA LEU A 91 -7.64 -12.14 -4.27
C LEU A 91 -9.16 -12.04 -4.06
N LEU A 92 -9.74 -10.85 -4.23
CA LEU A 92 -11.19 -10.68 -4.16
C LEU A 92 -11.89 -11.48 -5.27
N ILE A 93 -11.37 -11.41 -6.50
CA ILE A 93 -11.89 -12.20 -7.63
C ILE A 93 -11.72 -13.71 -7.34
N LEU A 94 -10.52 -14.13 -6.94
CA LEU A 94 -10.23 -15.53 -6.68
C LEU A 94 -11.00 -16.10 -5.47
N SER A 95 -11.35 -15.26 -4.49
CA SER A 95 -12.15 -15.65 -3.33
C SER A 95 -13.60 -16.02 -3.69
N PHE A 96 -14.11 -15.59 -4.84
CA PHE A 96 -15.41 -16.06 -5.33
C PHE A 96 -15.35 -17.49 -5.89
N LEU A 97 -14.17 -17.93 -6.34
CA LEU A 97 -13.96 -19.28 -6.85
C LEU A 97 -13.70 -20.26 -5.72
N GLU A 98 -12.95 -19.85 -4.69
CA GLU A 98 -12.52 -20.73 -3.60
C GLU A 98 -12.58 -20.03 -2.24
N SER A 99 -13.28 -20.67 -1.30
CA SER A 99 -13.51 -20.10 0.04
C SER A 99 -12.22 -20.04 0.88
N LEU A 100 -11.25 -20.90 0.61
CA LEU A 100 -9.94 -20.90 1.27
C LEU A 100 -9.15 -19.60 1.02
N LEU A 101 -9.34 -18.96 -0.13
CA LEU A 101 -8.66 -17.70 -0.46
C LEU A 101 -9.24 -16.49 0.27
N ALA A 102 -10.40 -16.62 0.94
CA ALA A 102 -10.95 -15.57 1.76
C ALA A 102 -10.01 -15.17 2.92
N PHE A 103 -9.27 -16.14 3.48
CA PHE A 103 -8.25 -15.86 4.49
C PHE A 103 -7.06 -15.09 3.92
N ALA A 104 -6.64 -15.39 2.69
CA ALA A 104 -5.60 -14.64 1.99
C ALA A 104 -6.07 -13.22 1.64
N LEU A 105 -7.35 -13.04 1.31
CA LEU A 105 -7.96 -11.73 1.13
C LEU A 105 -7.92 -10.90 2.42
N LEU A 106 -8.26 -11.49 3.57
CA LEU A 106 -8.13 -10.81 4.86
C LEU A 106 -6.68 -10.36 5.12
N ALA A 107 -5.69 -11.20 4.80
CA ALA A 107 -4.27 -10.83 4.89
C ALA A 107 -3.93 -9.62 4.00
N ALA A 108 -4.38 -9.62 2.75
CA ALA A 108 -4.15 -8.52 1.81
C ALA A 108 -4.85 -7.22 2.24
N VAL A 109 -6.05 -7.30 2.83
CA VAL A 109 -6.75 -6.15 3.41
C VAL A 109 -5.96 -5.56 4.58
N ILE A 110 -5.35 -6.40 5.43
CA ILE A 110 -4.45 -5.92 6.49
C ILE A 110 -3.24 -5.19 5.87
N GLY A 111 -2.67 -5.71 4.79
CA GLY A 111 -1.62 -5.03 4.01
C GLY A 111 -2.07 -3.65 3.49
N LEU A 112 -3.30 -3.55 2.98
CA LEU A 112 -3.92 -2.30 2.55
C LEU A 112 -4.08 -1.29 3.70
N PHE A 113 -4.43 -1.74 4.90
CA PHE A 113 -4.44 -0.88 6.10
C PHE A 113 -3.04 -0.36 6.43
N GLY A 114 -1.99 -1.17 6.25
CA GLY A 114 -0.60 -0.71 6.35
C GLY A 114 -0.30 0.42 5.37
N SER A 115 -0.78 0.31 4.12
CA SER A 115 -0.66 1.34 3.10
C SER A 115 -1.42 2.62 3.47
N LEU A 116 -2.64 2.51 4.00
CA LEU A 116 -3.44 3.65 4.45
C LEU A 116 -2.82 4.37 5.66
N LEU A 117 -2.23 3.63 6.60
CA LEU A 117 -1.50 4.20 7.74
C LEU A 117 -0.26 4.97 7.30
N ALA A 118 0.38 4.56 6.20
CA ALA A 118 1.48 5.32 5.63
C ALA A 118 1.01 6.70 5.14
N TYR A 119 -0.13 6.81 4.45
CA TYR A 119 -0.67 8.09 3.97
C TYR A 119 -1.29 8.98 5.07
N ARG A 120 -1.23 8.58 6.34
CA ARG A 120 -1.69 9.42 7.45
C ARG A 120 -0.81 10.69 7.55
N PRO A 121 -1.37 11.89 7.81
CA PRO A 121 -0.66 13.17 7.74
C PRO A 121 0.63 13.28 8.56
N GLU A 122 0.77 12.47 9.61
CA GLU A 122 1.99 12.37 10.42
C GLU A 122 3.12 11.59 9.72
N GLY A 123 2.77 10.62 8.88
CA GLY A 123 3.71 9.85 8.06
C GLY A 123 4.22 10.66 6.87
N ASP A 124 3.34 11.36 6.15
CA ASP A 124 3.72 12.25 5.04
C ASP A 124 4.66 13.38 5.50
N ALA A 125 4.48 13.91 6.72
CA ALA A 125 5.37 14.92 7.26
C ALA A 125 6.82 14.42 7.45
N TRP A 126 6.99 13.14 7.84
CA TRP A 126 8.31 12.53 7.99
C TRP A 126 8.94 12.10 6.65
N PHE A 127 8.12 11.56 5.72
CA PHE A 127 8.59 11.14 4.40
C PHE A 127 8.94 12.32 3.47
N THR A 128 8.20 13.42 3.55
CA THR A 128 8.38 14.60 2.68
C THR A 128 9.17 15.72 3.36
N GLY A 129 9.45 15.61 4.67
CA GLY A 129 10.13 16.64 5.47
C GLY A 129 9.35 17.97 5.56
N LYS A 130 8.07 17.98 5.17
CA LYS A 130 7.19 19.16 5.21
C LYS A 130 6.29 19.08 6.44
N ASN A 131 6.35 20.11 7.27
CA ASN A 131 5.52 20.20 8.47
C ASN A 131 4.02 20.24 8.03
N PRO A 132 3.07 19.60 8.76
CA PRO A 132 1.64 19.59 8.39
C PRO A 132 1.03 21.00 8.24
N ALA A 133 1.66 22.00 8.85
CA ALA A 133 1.32 23.42 8.73
C ALA A 133 1.57 23.99 7.32
N ASP A 134 2.53 23.46 6.57
CA ASP A 134 2.90 23.95 5.24
C ASP A 134 1.98 23.43 4.14
N ILE A 135 1.39 22.24 4.33
CA ILE A 135 0.40 21.65 3.39
C ILE A 135 -0.93 22.41 3.48
N LYS A 136 -1.38 22.76 4.70
CA LYS A 136 -2.57 23.63 4.88
C LYS A 136 -2.37 25.00 4.25
N LYS A 137 -1.18 25.60 4.38
CA LYS A 137 -0.83 26.87 3.70
C LYS A 137 -0.85 26.74 2.18
N GLY A 138 -0.26 25.69 1.61
CA GLY A 138 -0.22 25.47 0.16
C GLY A 138 -1.60 25.27 -0.47
N GLN A 139 -2.51 24.55 0.20
CA GLN A 139 -3.89 24.38 -0.27
C GLN A 139 -4.70 25.69 -0.18
N ALA A 140 -4.52 26.48 0.89
CA ALA A 140 -5.15 27.80 1.02
C ALA A 140 -4.65 28.79 -0.06
N GLN A 141 -3.36 28.75 -0.38
CA GLN A 141 -2.75 29.61 -1.40
C GLN A 141 -3.18 29.21 -2.83
N LYS A 142 -3.34 27.90 -3.10
CA LYS A 142 -3.84 27.39 -4.39
C LYS A 142 -5.34 27.71 -4.59
N ALA A 143 -6.13 27.70 -3.52
CA ALA A 143 -7.53 28.14 -3.53
C ALA A 143 -7.67 29.67 -3.71
N GLN A 144 -6.77 30.48 -3.14
CA GLN A 144 -6.78 31.94 -3.35
C GLN A 144 -6.33 32.35 -4.76
N THR A 145 -5.38 31.64 -5.36
CA THR A 145 -4.91 31.92 -6.73
C THR A 145 -5.92 31.53 -7.81
N SER A 146 -6.67 30.43 -7.64
CA SER A 146 -7.77 30.08 -8.54
C SER A 146 -8.93 31.08 -8.48
N THR A 147 -9.21 31.63 -7.31
CA THR A 147 -10.30 32.61 -7.11
C THR A 147 -9.94 34.00 -7.66
N SER A 148 -8.67 34.40 -7.57
CA SER A 148 -8.20 35.69 -8.11
C SER A 148 -8.02 35.68 -9.63
N ALA A 149 -7.70 34.53 -10.24
CA ALA A 149 -7.61 34.37 -11.69
C ALA A 149 -8.98 34.41 -12.40
N GLY A 150 -10.05 33.94 -11.73
CA GLY A 150 -11.42 34.01 -12.26
C GLY A 150 -12.00 35.43 -12.27
N LYS A 151 -11.56 36.31 -11.36
CA LYS A 151 -12.12 37.66 -11.21
C LYS A 151 -11.61 38.68 -12.23
N LYS A 152 -10.46 38.43 -12.88
CA LYS A 152 -9.88 39.34 -13.90
C LYS A 152 -10.42 39.16 -15.32
N ARG A 153 -11.09 38.05 -15.63
CA ARG A 153 -11.60 37.78 -17.00
C ARG A 153 -13.02 38.30 -17.28
N GLY A 154 -13.73 38.83 -16.27
CA GLY A 154 -15.11 39.32 -16.42
C GLY A 154 -15.27 40.84 -16.54
N ARG A 155 -14.19 41.62 -16.68
CA ARG A 155 -14.25 43.09 -16.71
C ARG A 155 -13.45 43.68 -17.87
N SER A 156 -13.80 43.28 -19.09
CA SER A 156 -13.43 43.98 -20.33
C SER A 156 -14.61 43.84 -21.28
N GLY A 157 -15.58 44.74 -21.13
CA GLY A 157 -16.86 44.73 -21.83
C GLY A 157 -17.68 45.93 -21.40
N ARG A 158 -17.10 47.12 -21.58
CA ARG A 158 -17.81 48.39 -21.70
C ARG A 158 -17.10 49.19 -22.77
#